data_AF-A0A6J7VIA8-F1
#
_entry.id   AF-A0A6J7VIA8-F1
#
_cell.length_a   1.000
_cell.length_b   1.000
_cell.length_c   1.000
_cell.angle_alpha   90.00
_cell.angle_beta   90.00
_cell.angle_gamma   90.00
#
_symmetry.space_group_name_H-M   'P 1'
#
loop_
_entity.id
_entity.type
_entity.pdbx_description
1 polymer ?
#
loop_
_entity_poly.entity_id
_entity_poly.type
_entity_poly.pdbx_seq_one_letter_code
_entity_poly.pdbx_strand_id
1 'polypeptide(L)'
;MTHEDAYGYSKFARVALNTNDIDFRARVSSEEEREFLAAHIVGSTTTYLDIDRADHVVLVGFEPEEESPIVFLRLNKQFRKRALKVTSIGSKLSIGVEKLKGEFIKVAPGQEAAAITGLPLTAKSVILVGERASESAGVLSAVAALANSTHAKLAWIPRRAGERGALEAGAIGNLLPGGRPVSDAAARVDIAALWNTPSLPTAIGRTNDEIYAAVNSGELGALLVGGVDPQDGTNNAAALAALDKAFVVSLEIAPSEVTQRANVILPVAAITEKSGSFLNWEGRARKFDAAVDNSLNRSDLRILSMIAEEMGVSLNLGTVTAAAREIATIGTWDGARAAMKNISSEKATSLKENEFVLTSWRRLLDLGTLQKGEDNLAGTARQCVAVISPKRAASLGVVDGDQLKISSVVGSVTLPALVEDIHDDAVWAPRNSRGSQLLINLGAAHGAVVTVVKL
;
A
#
# COMPACT_ATOMS: atom_id res chain seq x y z
N MET A 1 -10.44 -6.04 -3.04
CA MET A 1 -11.84 -5.73 -2.64
C MET A 1 -12.38 -4.57 -3.47
N THR A 2 -13.68 -4.56 -3.79
CA THR A 2 -14.34 -3.46 -4.53
C THR A 2 -14.58 -2.24 -3.63
N HIS A 3 -14.93 -1.10 -4.23
CA HIS A 3 -15.30 0.10 -3.47
C HIS A 3 -16.56 -0.12 -2.62
N GLU A 4 -17.55 -0.85 -3.17
CA GLU A 4 -18.79 -1.16 -2.48
C GLU A 4 -18.58 -2.10 -1.29
N ASP A 5 -17.74 -3.13 -1.44
CA ASP A 5 -17.40 -4.01 -0.31
C ASP A 5 -16.64 -3.23 0.77
N ALA A 6 -15.65 -2.40 0.41
CA ALA A 6 -14.91 -1.59 1.37
C ALA A 6 -15.80 -0.61 2.14
N TYR A 7 -16.81 -0.06 1.47
CA TYR A 7 -17.85 0.74 2.11
C TYR A 7 -18.69 -0.07 3.09
N GLY A 8 -18.99 -1.33 2.76
CA GLY A 8 -19.59 -2.30 3.67
C GLY A 8 -18.79 -2.48 4.96
N TYR A 9 -17.47 -2.71 4.87
CA TYR A 9 -16.60 -2.81 6.06
C TYR A 9 -16.62 -1.52 6.88
N SER A 10 -16.51 -0.37 6.22
CA SER A 10 -16.54 0.95 6.85
C SER A 10 -17.83 1.21 7.65
N LYS A 11 -18.99 0.87 7.06
CA LYS A 11 -20.30 1.01 7.72
C LYS A 11 -20.50 -0.05 8.80
N PHE A 12 -20.11 -1.31 8.56
CA PHE A 12 -20.21 -2.39 9.54
C PHE A 12 -19.42 -2.07 10.82
N ALA A 13 -18.15 -1.67 10.69
CA ALA A 13 -17.31 -1.32 11.84
C ALA A 13 -17.93 -0.22 12.70
N ARG A 14 -18.54 0.79 12.08
CA ARG A 14 -19.02 1.98 12.80
C ARG A 14 -20.46 1.89 13.27
N VAL A 15 -21.32 1.19 12.52
CA VAL A 15 -22.76 1.08 12.82
C VAL A 15 -23.06 -0.18 13.61
N ALA A 16 -22.47 -1.33 13.25
CA ALA A 16 -22.72 -2.59 13.96
C ALA A 16 -21.75 -2.79 15.14
N LEU A 17 -20.46 -2.50 14.96
CA LEU A 17 -19.45 -2.69 16.01
C LEU A 17 -19.19 -1.43 16.85
N ASN A 18 -19.72 -0.27 16.45
CA ASN A 18 -19.49 1.02 17.12
C ASN A 18 -18.00 1.35 17.37
N THR A 19 -17.15 1.10 16.37
CA THR A 19 -15.71 1.38 16.45
C THR A 19 -15.18 2.06 15.18
N ASN A 20 -14.09 2.81 15.33
CA ASN A 20 -13.28 3.29 14.20
C ASN A 20 -12.06 2.38 13.95
N ASP A 21 -11.88 1.28 14.69
CA ASP A 21 -10.80 0.32 14.49
C ASP A 21 -11.02 -0.50 13.21
N ILE A 22 -10.65 0.12 12.09
CA ILE A 22 -10.66 -0.43 10.74
C ILE A 22 -9.46 0.14 9.98
N ASP A 23 -8.71 -0.72 9.30
CA ASP A 23 -7.59 -0.30 8.47
C ASP A 23 -7.46 -1.25 7.27
N PHE A 24 -7.59 -0.71 6.05
CA PHE A 24 -7.44 -1.49 4.82
C PHE A 24 -5.98 -1.84 4.52
N ARG A 25 -5.02 -1.14 5.16
CA ARG A 25 -3.59 -1.29 4.85
C ARG A 25 -3.08 -2.60 5.42
N ALA A 26 -2.59 -3.46 4.53
CA ALA A 26 -2.05 -4.78 4.85
C ALA A 26 -0.60 -4.90 4.38
N ARG A 27 0.17 -3.84 4.55
CA ARG A 27 1.60 -3.80 4.21
C ARG A 27 2.33 -2.90 5.20
N VAL A 28 3.65 -2.87 5.06
CA VAL A 28 4.46 -1.81 5.68
C VAL A 28 3.83 -0.45 5.36
N SER A 29 3.51 0.29 6.41
CA SER A 29 2.83 1.58 6.36
C SER A 29 3.28 2.41 7.56
N SER A 30 2.93 3.69 7.58
CA SER A 30 3.30 4.59 8.66
C SER A 30 2.16 5.52 9.04
N GLU A 31 2.30 6.19 10.17
CA GLU A 31 1.38 7.26 10.56
C GLU A 31 1.48 8.45 9.61
N GLU A 32 2.70 8.76 9.14
CA GLU A 32 2.94 9.78 8.13
C GLU A 32 2.14 9.49 6.86
N GLU A 33 2.07 8.22 6.41
CA GLU A 33 1.23 7.83 5.29
C GLU A 33 -0.26 8.03 5.59
N ARG A 34 -0.74 7.60 6.76
CA ARG A 34 -2.15 7.75 7.14
C ARG A 34 -2.60 9.21 7.08
N GLU A 35 -1.77 10.12 7.59
CA GLU A 35 -2.02 11.56 7.55
C GLU A 35 -1.88 12.14 6.13
N PHE A 36 -0.87 11.72 5.36
CA PHE A 36 -0.67 12.15 3.97
C PHE A 36 -1.86 11.78 3.07
N LEU A 37 -2.34 10.53 3.18
CA LEU A 37 -3.48 10.05 2.39
C LEU A 37 -4.74 10.88 2.68
N ALA A 38 -4.96 11.18 3.96
CA ALA A 38 -6.10 11.97 4.43
C ALA A 38 -6.04 13.44 4.00
N ALA A 39 -4.86 14.06 4.10
CA ALA A 39 -4.69 15.48 3.79
C ALA A 39 -4.68 15.75 2.27
N HIS A 40 -4.02 14.90 1.49
CA HIS A 40 -3.63 15.23 0.11
C HIS A 40 -4.21 14.34 -0.97
N ILE A 41 -4.59 13.10 -0.64
CA ILE A 41 -4.91 12.10 -1.66
C ILE A 41 -6.41 11.94 -1.83
N VAL A 42 -7.19 11.82 -0.77
CA VAL A 42 -8.67 11.75 -0.88
C VAL A 42 -9.22 13.02 -1.53
N GLY A 43 -10.05 12.88 -2.56
CA GLY A 43 -10.54 14.03 -3.33
C GLY A 43 -9.47 14.81 -4.13
N SER A 44 -8.27 14.24 -4.34
CA SER A 44 -7.29 14.77 -5.30
C SER A 44 -7.90 14.81 -6.71
N THR A 45 -7.52 15.83 -7.49
CA THR A 45 -7.97 16.03 -8.87
C THR A 45 -6.91 15.71 -9.91
N THR A 46 -5.77 15.14 -9.50
CA THR A 46 -4.71 14.72 -10.43
C THR A 46 -5.17 13.49 -11.23
N THR A 47 -4.92 13.52 -12.53
CA THR A 47 -5.39 12.54 -13.51
C THR A 47 -4.26 12.02 -14.41
N TYR A 48 -4.54 10.96 -15.16
CA TYR A 48 -3.68 10.48 -16.24
C TYR A 48 -3.38 11.56 -17.29
N LEU A 49 -4.29 12.51 -17.49
CA LEU A 49 -4.09 13.60 -18.43
C LEU A 49 -3.02 14.59 -17.94
N ASP A 50 -2.87 14.75 -16.63
CA ASP A 50 -1.80 15.55 -16.05
C ASP A 50 -0.44 14.90 -16.34
N ILE A 51 -0.33 13.57 -16.23
CA ILE A 51 0.88 12.83 -16.67
C ILE A 51 1.14 13.05 -18.16
N ASP A 52 0.10 12.97 -19.00
CA ASP A 52 0.24 13.15 -20.45
C ASP A 52 0.75 14.56 -20.82
N ARG A 53 0.40 15.58 -20.01
CA ARG A 53 0.72 17.00 -20.23
C ARG A 53 1.91 17.53 -19.43
N ALA A 54 2.43 16.75 -18.47
CA ALA A 54 3.45 17.19 -17.52
C ALA A 54 4.71 17.68 -18.22
N ASP A 55 5.37 18.73 -17.75
CA ASP A 55 6.71 19.08 -18.23
C ASP A 55 7.81 18.21 -17.59
N HIS A 56 7.56 17.81 -16.34
CA HIS A 56 8.45 17.00 -15.52
C HIS A 56 7.64 16.06 -14.64
N VAL A 57 8.03 14.78 -14.58
CA VAL A 57 7.50 13.80 -13.63
C VAL A 57 8.58 13.41 -12.62
N VAL A 58 8.26 13.50 -11.33
CA VAL A 58 9.11 12.99 -10.24
C VAL A 58 8.53 11.69 -9.69
N LEU A 59 9.34 10.64 -9.62
CA LEU A 59 8.97 9.33 -9.08
C LEU A 59 9.56 9.18 -7.68
N VAL A 60 8.70 9.06 -6.67
CA VAL A 60 9.08 8.96 -5.25
C VAL A 60 8.60 7.63 -4.70
N GLY A 61 9.53 6.77 -4.26
CA GLY A 61 9.20 5.44 -3.75
C GLY A 61 8.41 4.57 -4.74
N PHE A 62 8.61 4.80 -6.04
CA PHE A 62 7.77 4.25 -7.10
C PHE A 62 8.60 3.68 -8.25
N GLU A 63 8.44 2.38 -8.51
CA GLU A 63 8.98 1.71 -9.69
C GLU A 63 7.83 1.50 -10.70
N PRO A 64 7.73 2.33 -11.75
CA PRO A 64 6.52 2.36 -12.54
C PRO A 64 6.33 1.10 -13.41
N GLU A 65 7.38 0.39 -13.80
CA GLU A 65 7.26 -0.78 -14.67
C GLU A 65 6.78 -2.02 -13.89
N GLU A 66 7.18 -2.15 -12.63
CA GLU A 66 6.86 -3.26 -11.74
C GLU A 66 5.59 -3.02 -10.92
N GLU A 67 5.36 -1.79 -10.50
CA GLU A 67 4.27 -1.46 -9.56
C GLU A 67 3.02 -0.95 -10.29
N SER A 68 3.16 -0.31 -11.47
CA SER A 68 2.01 0.09 -12.29
C SER A 68 2.37 0.22 -13.78
N PRO A 69 2.43 -0.91 -14.53
CA PRO A 69 2.82 -0.92 -15.94
C PRO A 69 2.05 0.06 -16.83
N ILE A 70 0.78 0.34 -16.53
CA ILE A 70 -0.04 1.31 -17.28
C ILE A 70 0.50 2.74 -17.14
N VAL A 71 0.96 3.12 -15.94
CA VAL A 71 1.61 4.41 -15.71
C VAL A 71 2.95 4.46 -16.43
N PHE A 72 3.76 3.39 -16.35
CA PHE A 72 5.00 3.28 -17.12
C PHE A 72 4.78 3.47 -18.62
N LEU A 73 3.79 2.79 -19.22
CA LEU A 73 3.51 2.91 -20.65
C LEU A 73 3.11 4.34 -21.04
N ARG A 74 2.39 5.06 -20.18
CA ARG A 74 2.07 6.47 -20.40
C ARG A 74 3.31 7.36 -20.32
N LEU A 75 4.15 7.18 -19.30
CA LEU A 75 5.43 7.89 -19.18
C LEU A 75 6.31 7.63 -20.40
N ASN A 76 6.46 6.37 -20.81
CA ASN A 76 7.27 5.97 -21.95
C ASN A 76 6.73 6.55 -23.27
N LYS A 77 5.40 6.60 -23.44
CA LYS A 77 4.78 7.27 -24.58
C LYS A 77 5.17 8.76 -24.64
N GLN A 78 5.10 9.48 -23.52
CA GLN A 78 5.45 10.90 -23.49
C GLN A 78 6.95 11.13 -23.62
N PHE A 79 7.78 10.27 -23.01
CA PHE A 79 9.22 10.28 -23.19
C PHE A 79 9.60 10.11 -24.68
N ARG A 80 9.06 9.10 -25.36
CA ARG A 80 9.32 8.87 -26.79
C ARG A 80 8.81 9.99 -27.70
N LYS A 81 7.67 10.60 -27.36
CA LYS A 81 7.04 11.63 -28.20
C LYS A 81 7.69 13.00 -28.07
N ARG A 82 8.08 13.39 -26.84
CA ARG A 82 8.46 14.77 -26.53
C ARG A 82 9.60 14.90 -25.52
N ALA A 83 10.34 13.81 -25.27
CA ALA A 83 11.43 13.77 -24.30
C ALA A 83 10.99 14.28 -22.91
N LEU A 84 9.83 13.82 -22.43
CA LEU A 84 9.34 14.12 -21.07
C LEU A 84 10.46 13.93 -20.05
N LYS A 85 10.74 14.97 -19.24
CA LYS A 85 11.70 14.86 -18.15
C LYS A 85 11.12 13.96 -17.06
N VAL A 86 11.88 12.94 -16.68
CA VAL A 86 11.55 12.05 -15.55
C VAL A 86 12.71 12.09 -14.58
N THR A 87 12.43 12.34 -13.30
CA THR A 87 13.42 12.21 -12.21
C THR A 87 12.96 11.14 -11.24
N SER A 88 13.88 10.28 -10.81
CA SER A 88 13.63 9.29 -9.76
C SER A 88 14.64 9.46 -8.64
N ILE A 89 14.18 9.22 -7.41
CA ILE A 89 14.98 9.37 -6.19
C ILE A 89 15.01 8.02 -5.48
N GLY A 90 16.19 7.59 -5.08
CA GLY A 90 16.36 6.37 -4.28
C GLY A 90 17.77 5.83 -4.31
N SER A 91 17.96 4.64 -3.77
CA SER A 91 19.30 4.06 -3.62
C SER A 91 19.75 3.21 -4.81
N LYS A 92 18.81 2.64 -5.57
CA LYS A 92 19.07 1.81 -6.75
C LYS A 92 18.31 2.36 -7.96
N LEU A 93 19.00 2.47 -9.10
CA LEU A 93 18.34 2.74 -10.38
C LEU A 93 17.44 1.56 -10.76
N SER A 94 16.21 1.85 -11.14
CA SER A 94 15.26 0.84 -11.59
C SER A 94 15.20 0.74 -13.11
N ILE A 95 14.77 -0.43 -13.59
CA ILE A 95 14.69 -0.74 -15.03
C ILE A 95 13.68 0.20 -15.71
N GLY A 96 12.55 0.50 -15.05
CA GLY A 96 11.58 1.44 -15.56
C GLY A 96 12.20 2.84 -15.77
N VAL A 97 12.99 3.32 -14.82
CA VAL A 97 13.66 4.63 -14.91
C VAL A 97 14.74 4.63 -16.00
N GLU A 98 15.53 3.56 -16.10
CA GLU A 98 16.53 3.40 -17.14
C GLU A 98 15.91 3.45 -18.55
N LYS A 99 14.80 2.73 -18.77
CA LYS A 99 14.08 2.76 -20.06
C LYS A 99 13.47 4.12 -20.39
N LEU A 100 13.13 4.90 -19.37
CA LEU A 100 12.66 6.28 -19.53
C LEU A 100 13.81 7.29 -19.72
N LYS A 101 15.08 6.83 -19.69
CA LYS A 101 16.28 7.66 -19.61
C LYS A 101 16.13 8.77 -18.56
N GLY A 102 15.53 8.41 -17.42
CA GLY A 102 15.25 9.35 -16.34
C GLY A 102 16.53 9.81 -15.63
N GLU A 103 16.50 11.03 -15.13
CA GLU A 103 17.49 11.53 -14.17
C GLU A 103 17.35 10.74 -12.86
N PHE A 104 18.44 10.15 -12.38
CA PHE A 104 18.43 9.38 -11.13
C PHE A 104 19.23 10.11 -10.05
N ILE A 105 18.53 10.58 -9.03
CA ILE A 105 19.14 11.18 -7.85
C ILE A 105 19.40 10.05 -6.86
N LYS A 106 20.63 9.51 -6.94
CA LYS A 106 21.09 8.43 -6.08
C LYS A 106 21.36 8.94 -4.67
N VAL A 107 20.71 8.33 -3.68
CA VAL A 107 20.86 8.67 -2.26
C VAL A 107 21.03 7.43 -1.40
N ALA A 108 21.63 7.60 -0.22
CA ALA A 108 21.60 6.57 0.81
C ALA A 108 20.15 6.26 1.23
N PRO A 109 19.80 5.00 1.53
CA PRO A 109 18.50 4.65 2.10
C PRO A 109 18.15 5.53 3.31
N GLY A 110 16.94 6.05 3.36
CA GLY A 110 16.47 6.96 4.41
C GLY A 110 16.81 8.44 4.19
N GLN A 111 17.56 8.78 3.13
CA GLN A 111 17.93 10.16 2.78
C GLN A 111 17.11 10.71 1.59
N GLU A 112 16.06 10.01 1.16
CA GLU A 112 15.23 10.41 0.03
C GLU A 112 14.54 11.77 0.27
N ALA A 113 14.06 12.03 1.49
CA ALA A 113 13.38 13.27 1.85
C ALA A 113 14.24 14.52 1.60
N ALA A 114 15.54 14.45 1.90
CA ALA A 114 16.47 15.55 1.67
C ALA A 114 16.62 15.85 0.17
N ALA A 115 16.68 14.81 -0.68
CA ALA A 115 16.80 14.96 -2.13
C ALA A 115 15.51 15.44 -2.83
N ILE A 116 14.35 15.28 -2.19
CA ILE A 116 13.07 15.83 -2.70
C ILE A 116 13.03 17.35 -2.52
N THR A 117 13.68 17.86 -1.48
CA THR A 117 13.66 19.28 -1.15
C THR A 117 14.31 20.12 -2.25
N GLY A 118 13.61 21.15 -2.72
CA GLY A 118 14.17 22.13 -3.65
C GLY A 118 14.24 21.67 -5.11
N LEU A 119 13.61 20.55 -5.49
CA LEU A 119 13.51 20.17 -6.89
C LEU A 119 12.80 21.26 -7.72
N PRO A 120 13.35 21.65 -8.89
CA PRO A 120 12.82 22.76 -9.67
C PRO A 120 11.59 22.31 -10.48
N LEU A 121 10.43 22.27 -9.84
CA LEU A 121 9.16 21.91 -10.46
C LEU A 121 8.31 23.13 -10.80
N THR A 122 7.36 22.94 -11.71
CA THR A 122 6.36 23.93 -12.08
C THR A 122 4.96 23.43 -11.73
N ALA A 123 3.95 24.29 -11.88
CA ALA A 123 2.54 23.89 -11.76
C ALA A 123 2.08 22.85 -12.80
N LYS A 124 2.87 22.61 -13.85
CA LYS A 124 2.62 21.53 -14.84
C LYS A 124 3.29 20.23 -14.46
N SER A 125 4.23 20.24 -13.52
CA SER A 125 4.94 19.03 -13.11
C SER A 125 4.03 18.11 -12.31
N VAL A 126 4.36 16.81 -12.28
CA VAL A 126 3.60 15.80 -11.55
C VAL A 126 4.55 15.02 -10.63
N ILE A 127 4.21 14.92 -9.35
CA ILE A 127 4.87 14.05 -8.38
C ILE A 127 4.03 12.79 -8.25
N LEU A 128 4.62 11.65 -8.64
CA LEU A 128 4.03 10.31 -8.51
C LEU A 128 4.65 9.59 -7.31
N VAL A 129 3.83 9.37 -6.29
CA VAL A 129 4.22 8.74 -5.02
C VAL A 129 3.75 7.30 -5.03
N GLY A 130 4.69 6.36 -4.91
CA GLY A 130 4.39 4.94 -4.75
C GLY A 130 4.16 4.58 -3.29
N GLU A 131 3.63 3.40 -3.04
CA GLU A 131 3.33 2.92 -1.68
C GLU A 131 4.56 2.82 -0.77
N ARG A 132 5.75 2.60 -1.35
CA ARG A 132 7.00 2.46 -0.58
C ARG A 132 7.52 3.78 -0.03
N ALA A 133 6.96 4.91 -0.44
CA ALA A 133 7.26 6.20 0.18
C ALA A 133 6.90 6.21 1.68
N SER A 134 5.98 5.34 2.13
CA SER A 134 5.65 5.15 3.54
C SER A 134 6.77 4.51 4.38
N GLU A 135 7.76 3.90 3.73
CA GLU A 135 8.85 3.15 4.38
C GLU A 135 10.08 4.00 4.68
N SER A 136 10.10 5.29 4.30
CA SER A 136 11.21 6.21 4.57
C SER A 136 10.66 7.49 5.20
N ALA A 137 11.06 7.73 6.45
CA ALA A 137 10.54 8.81 7.26
C ALA A 137 10.79 10.20 6.63
N GLY A 138 9.76 11.05 6.65
CA GLY A 138 9.82 12.42 6.15
C GLY A 138 9.69 12.55 4.64
N VAL A 139 9.65 11.44 3.88
CA VAL A 139 9.50 11.47 2.42
C VAL A 139 8.15 12.07 2.03
N LEU A 140 7.06 11.65 2.69
CA LEU A 140 5.72 12.15 2.38
C LEU A 140 5.55 13.62 2.80
N SER A 141 6.17 14.02 3.90
CA SER A 141 6.27 15.42 4.36
C SER A 141 7.01 16.28 3.34
N ALA A 142 8.16 15.80 2.84
CA ALA A 142 8.93 16.50 1.81
C ALA A 142 8.17 16.61 0.48
N VAL A 143 7.44 15.55 0.09
CA VAL A 143 6.56 15.58 -1.08
C VAL A 143 5.45 16.63 -0.93
N ALA A 144 4.76 16.64 0.22
CA ALA A 144 3.71 17.61 0.48
C ALA A 144 4.24 19.05 0.43
N ALA A 145 5.41 19.31 1.05
CA ALA A 145 6.06 20.61 1.00
C ALA A 145 6.49 21.01 -0.42
N LEU A 146 7.03 20.08 -1.22
CA LEU A 146 7.41 20.33 -2.60
C LEU A 146 6.20 20.62 -3.48
N ALA A 147 5.13 19.84 -3.36
CA ALA A 147 3.88 20.08 -4.10
C ALA A 147 3.29 21.45 -3.76
N ASN A 148 3.26 21.83 -2.47
CA ASN A 148 2.74 23.12 -2.03
C ASN A 148 3.57 24.31 -2.53
N SER A 149 4.90 24.22 -2.48
CA SER A 149 5.79 25.32 -2.88
C SER A 149 5.90 25.51 -4.39
N THR A 150 5.70 24.46 -5.18
CA THR A 150 5.83 24.49 -6.64
C THR A 150 4.50 24.49 -7.38
N HIS A 151 3.40 24.22 -6.65
CA HIS A 151 2.07 23.94 -7.18
C HIS A 151 2.02 22.74 -8.14
N ALA A 152 3.03 21.86 -8.10
CA ALA A 152 3.04 20.62 -8.87
C ALA A 152 1.84 19.73 -8.50
N LYS A 153 1.33 19.00 -9.48
CA LYS A 153 0.26 18.02 -9.27
C LYS A 153 0.81 16.83 -8.48
N LEU A 154 0.01 16.30 -7.58
CA LEU A 154 0.37 15.20 -6.71
C LEU A 154 -0.56 14.01 -6.94
N ALA A 155 0.01 12.82 -7.12
CA ALA A 155 -0.74 11.57 -7.17
C ALA A 155 -0.06 10.49 -6.35
N TRP A 156 -0.87 9.68 -5.68
CA TRP A 156 -0.45 8.45 -5.02
C TRP A 156 -0.89 7.26 -5.86
N ILE A 157 0.06 6.38 -6.18
CA ILE A 157 -0.14 5.20 -7.02
C ILE A 157 -0.06 3.96 -6.13
N PRO A 158 -1.20 3.45 -5.63
CA PRO A 158 -1.22 2.20 -4.89
C PRO A 158 -0.87 1.03 -5.82
N ARG A 159 -0.22 0.00 -5.27
CA ARG A 159 0.04 -1.25 -6.00
C ARG A 159 -1.24 -2.09 -6.12
N ARG A 160 -2.10 -2.09 -5.10
CA ARG A 160 -3.29 -2.94 -5.07
C ARG A 160 -4.52 -2.18 -5.57
N ALA A 161 -5.27 -2.79 -6.50
CA ALA A 161 -6.39 -2.14 -7.19
C ALA A 161 -7.51 -1.61 -6.27
N GLY A 162 -7.69 -2.20 -5.09
CA GLY A 162 -8.75 -1.84 -4.14
C GLY A 162 -8.40 -0.70 -3.18
N GLU A 163 -7.13 -0.32 -3.03
CA GLU A 163 -6.70 0.58 -1.94
C GLU A 163 -7.29 1.98 -2.06
N ARG A 164 -7.31 2.55 -3.28
CA ARG A 164 -7.93 3.86 -3.50
C ARG A 164 -9.42 3.83 -3.17
N GLY A 165 -10.12 2.75 -3.53
CA GLY A 165 -11.53 2.54 -3.20
C GLY A 165 -11.76 2.40 -1.70
N ALA A 166 -10.89 1.68 -0.99
CA ALA A 166 -11.00 1.49 0.44
C ALA A 166 -10.75 2.79 1.23
N LEU A 167 -9.76 3.59 0.80
CA LEU A 167 -9.49 4.90 1.37
C LEU A 167 -10.69 5.85 1.20
N GLU A 168 -11.23 5.97 -0.02
CA GLU A 168 -12.41 6.81 -0.31
C GLU A 168 -13.68 6.34 0.41
N ALA A 169 -13.79 5.02 0.67
CA ALA A 169 -14.88 4.43 1.45
C ALA A 169 -14.75 4.65 2.97
N GLY A 170 -13.65 5.24 3.45
CA GLY A 170 -13.39 5.41 4.88
C GLY A 170 -13.05 4.10 5.60
N ALA A 171 -12.50 3.11 4.89
CA ALA A 171 -11.99 1.87 5.49
C ALA A 171 -10.62 2.08 6.19
N ILE A 172 -10.49 3.20 6.90
CA ILE A 172 -9.31 3.60 7.68
C ILE A 172 -9.77 4.39 8.91
N GLY A 173 -9.09 4.23 10.05
CA GLY A 173 -9.60 4.70 11.34
C GLY A 173 -9.67 6.22 11.55
N ASN A 174 -9.01 7.02 10.72
CA ASN A 174 -9.02 8.48 10.81
C ASN A 174 -10.00 9.18 9.84
N LEU A 175 -10.62 8.44 8.91
CA LEU A 175 -11.53 9.00 7.90
C LEU A 175 -12.86 8.25 7.83
N LEU A 176 -13.92 9.02 7.67
CA LEU A 176 -15.23 8.60 7.19
C LEU A 176 -15.29 8.71 5.65
N PRO A 177 -16.31 8.13 4.99
CA PRO A 177 -16.43 8.14 3.54
C PRO A 177 -16.31 9.55 2.91
N GLY A 178 -15.63 9.63 1.77
CA GLY A 178 -15.39 10.88 1.03
C GLY A 178 -14.34 11.81 1.66
N GLY A 179 -13.50 11.29 2.56
CA GLY A 179 -12.38 12.05 3.14
C GLY A 179 -12.74 12.92 4.34
N ARG A 180 -13.89 12.64 4.95
CA ARG A 180 -14.41 13.32 6.13
C ARG A 180 -13.61 12.94 7.37
N PRO A 181 -12.93 13.86 8.07
CA PRO A 181 -12.15 13.50 9.26
C PRO A 181 -13.04 12.99 10.39
N VAL A 182 -12.69 11.84 10.99
CA VAL A 182 -13.43 11.28 12.14
C VAL A 182 -13.49 12.27 13.30
N SER A 183 -12.44 13.08 13.50
CA SER A 183 -12.35 14.07 14.57
C SER A 183 -13.32 15.24 14.39
N ASP A 184 -13.77 15.52 13.17
CA ASP A 184 -14.67 16.64 12.87
C ASP A 184 -16.13 16.27 13.19
N ALA A 185 -16.80 17.12 13.98
CA ALA A 185 -18.18 16.86 14.41
C ALA A 185 -19.20 16.97 13.27
N ALA A 186 -19.03 17.91 12.35
CA ALA A 186 -19.92 18.08 11.20
C ALA A 186 -19.77 16.90 10.22
N ALA A 187 -18.54 16.42 10.01
CA ALA A 187 -18.27 15.21 9.25
C ALA A 187 -19.01 13.99 9.82
N ARG A 188 -18.98 13.81 11.15
CA ARG A 188 -19.71 12.72 11.82
C ARG A 188 -21.23 12.88 11.69
N VAL A 189 -21.76 14.08 11.86
CA VAL A 189 -23.21 14.36 11.72
C VAL A 189 -23.69 14.04 10.31
N ASP A 190 -22.93 14.44 9.29
CA ASP A 190 -23.25 14.21 7.88
C ASP A 190 -23.36 12.70 7.57
N ILE A 191 -22.34 11.92 7.94
CA ILE A 191 -22.35 10.46 7.71
C ILE A 191 -23.33 9.73 8.61
N ALA A 192 -23.53 10.19 9.86
CA ALA A 192 -24.53 9.62 10.75
C ALA A 192 -25.95 9.77 10.18
N ALA A 193 -26.25 10.94 9.60
CA ALA A 193 -27.52 11.20 8.92
C ALA A 193 -27.69 10.31 7.69
N LEU A 194 -26.65 10.18 6.85
CA LEU A 194 -26.67 9.28 5.69
C LEU A 194 -26.90 7.81 6.09
N TRP A 195 -26.23 7.36 7.14
CA TRP A 195 -26.34 5.97 7.62
C TRP A 195 -27.56 5.72 8.52
N ASN A 196 -28.35 6.75 8.80
CA ASN A 196 -29.50 6.69 9.71
C ASN A 196 -29.14 6.10 11.08
N THR A 197 -28.00 6.54 11.64
CA THR A 197 -27.52 6.18 12.97
C THR A 197 -27.49 7.42 13.87
N PRO A 198 -27.82 7.33 15.17
CA PRO A 198 -27.85 8.49 16.06
C PRO A 198 -26.50 9.16 16.25
N SER A 199 -25.41 8.40 16.19
CA SER A 199 -24.04 8.91 16.34
C SER A 199 -23.02 7.95 15.73
N LEU A 200 -21.78 8.46 15.60
CA LEU A 200 -20.60 7.68 15.21
C LEU A 200 -19.52 7.83 16.28
N PRO A 201 -18.61 6.85 16.42
CA PRO A 201 -17.50 6.95 17.35
C PRO A 201 -16.63 8.18 17.06
N THR A 202 -16.20 8.86 18.12
CA THR A 202 -15.48 10.15 18.04
C THR A 202 -13.96 10.01 18.04
N ALA A 203 -13.45 8.93 18.66
CA ALA A 203 -12.03 8.67 18.74
C ALA A 203 -11.51 8.17 17.38
N ILE A 204 -10.32 8.65 16.99
CA ILE A 204 -9.61 8.11 15.83
C ILE A 204 -9.31 6.63 16.11
N GLY A 205 -9.59 5.78 15.13
CA GLY A 205 -9.30 4.35 15.23
C GLY A 205 -7.82 4.03 15.18
N ARG A 206 -7.48 2.89 15.76
CA ARG A 206 -6.14 2.29 15.71
C ARG A 206 -5.70 1.97 14.29
N THR A 207 -4.41 2.04 14.04
CA THR A 207 -3.75 1.45 12.87
C THR A 207 -3.75 -0.08 12.94
N ASN A 208 -3.48 -0.77 11.84
CA ASN A 208 -3.37 -2.23 11.83
C ASN A 208 -2.41 -2.80 12.91
N ASP A 209 -1.23 -2.21 13.07
CA ASP A 209 -0.23 -2.62 14.05
C ASP A 209 -0.71 -2.36 15.49
N GLU A 210 -1.40 -1.24 15.72
CA GLU A 210 -2.04 -0.95 17.01
C GLU A 210 -3.21 -1.88 17.31
N ILE A 211 -3.98 -2.30 16.29
CA ILE A 211 -5.04 -3.32 16.44
C ILE A 211 -4.43 -4.65 16.85
N TYR A 212 -3.37 -5.11 16.16
CA TYR A 212 -2.68 -6.35 16.54
C TYR A 212 -2.03 -6.24 17.92
N ALA A 213 -1.49 -5.09 18.30
CA ALA A 213 -0.95 -4.85 19.63
C ALA A 213 -2.05 -4.92 20.71
N ALA A 214 -3.21 -4.32 20.46
CA ALA A 214 -4.36 -4.35 21.37
C ALA A 214 -4.95 -5.77 21.54
N VAL A 215 -4.94 -6.59 20.49
CA VAL A 215 -5.27 -8.02 20.62
C VAL A 215 -4.22 -8.74 21.46
N ASN A 216 -2.94 -8.49 21.18
CA ASN A 216 -1.85 -9.16 21.89
C ASN A 216 -1.79 -8.84 23.39
N SER A 217 -2.23 -7.64 23.78
CA SER A 217 -2.36 -7.21 25.17
C SER A 217 -3.69 -7.64 25.84
N GLY A 218 -4.64 -8.18 25.07
CA GLY A 218 -5.96 -8.60 25.55
C GLY A 218 -7.00 -7.47 25.63
N GLU A 219 -6.71 -6.28 25.10
CA GLU A 219 -7.68 -5.19 24.99
C GLU A 219 -8.76 -5.47 23.94
N LEU A 220 -8.40 -6.13 22.84
CA LEU A 220 -9.33 -6.60 21.81
C LEU A 220 -9.42 -8.13 21.81
N GLY A 221 -10.64 -8.66 21.79
CA GLY A 221 -10.89 -10.11 21.83
C GLY A 221 -11.23 -10.74 20.48
N ALA A 222 -11.52 -9.95 19.44
CA ALA A 222 -11.99 -10.45 18.16
C ALA A 222 -11.47 -9.62 16.99
N LEU A 223 -11.32 -10.27 15.83
CA LEU A 223 -10.94 -9.65 14.56
C LEU A 223 -11.89 -10.13 13.46
N LEU A 224 -12.39 -9.20 12.65
CA LEU A 224 -13.01 -9.51 11.36
C LEU A 224 -12.02 -9.12 10.27
N VAL A 225 -11.60 -10.10 9.48
CA VAL A 225 -10.48 -9.94 8.53
C VAL A 225 -10.94 -10.37 7.13
N GLY A 226 -10.72 -9.51 6.13
CA GLY A 226 -11.04 -9.86 4.74
C GLY A 226 -10.07 -9.30 3.73
N GLY A 227 -9.60 -10.17 2.82
CA GLY A 227 -8.78 -9.78 1.66
C GLY A 227 -7.43 -9.15 1.98
N VAL A 228 -6.82 -9.51 3.12
CA VAL A 228 -5.52 -9.02 3.58
C VAL A 228 -4.61 -10.18 3.97
N ASP A 229 -3.30 -10.04 3.71
CA ASP A 229 -2.30 -11.05 4.09
C ASP A 229 -1.44 -10.51 5.26
N PRO A 230 -1.48 -11.13 6.46
CA PRO A 230 -0.71 -10.68 7.61
C PRO A 230 0.82 -10.79 7.39
N GLN A 231 1.27 -11.52 6.37
CA GLN A 231 2.70 -11.66 6.06
C GLN A 231 3.28 -10.50 5.24
N ASP A 232 2.44 -9.61 4.73
CA ASP A 232 2.86 -8.47 3.89
C ASP A 232 3.35 -7.25 4.70
N GLY A 233 3.26 -7.28 6.04
CA GLY A 233 3.80 -6.27 6.96
C GLY A 233 5.15 -6.64 7.59
N THR A 234 5.87 -5.66 8.15
CA THR A 234 7.15 -5.87 8.86
C THR A 234 6.97 -6.58 10.21
N ASN A 235 5.82 -6.41 10.85
CA ASN A 235 5.51 -7.05 12.13
C ASN A 235 4.65 -8.31 11.97
N ASN A 236 4.94 -9.12 10.94
CA ASN A 236 4.16 -10.31 10.61
C ASN A 236 4.05 -11.29 11.79
N ALA A 237 5.10 -11.48 12.58
CA ALA A 237 5.07 -12.35 13.76
C ALA A 237 4.05 -11.88 14.80
N ALA A 238 3.96 -10.57 15.07
CA ALA A 238 2.96 -10.04 15.99
C ALA A 238 1.54 -10.10 15.42
N ALA A 239 1.39 -9.91 14.10
CA ALA A 239 0.11 -10.07 13.41
C ALA A 239 -0.39 -11.53 13.48
N LEU A 240 0.48 -12.51 13.21
CA LEU A 240 0.15 -13.93 13.34
C LEU A 240 -0.18 -14.29 14.80
N ALA A 241 0.59 -13.80 15.78
CA ALA A 241 0.32 -14.02 17.20
C ALA A 241 -1.01 -13.37 17.66
N ALA A 242 -1.39 -12.23 17.09
CA ALA A 242 -2.69 -11.62 17.34
C ALA A 242 -3.82 -12.49 16.77
N LEU A 243 -3.67 -12.99 15.54
CA LEU A 243 -4.64 -13.90 14.92
C LEU A 243 -4.81 -15.19 15.72
N ASP A 244 -3.73 -15.75 16.28
CA ASP A 244 -3.78 -16.95 17.14
C ASP A 244 -4.51 -16.71 18.48
N LYS A 245 -4.54 -15.46 18.97
CA LYS A 245 -5.17 -15.09 20.25
C LYS A 245 -6.63 -14.64 20.11
N ALA A 246 -6.98 -13.97 19.01
CA ALA A 246 -8.30 -13.41 18.81
C ALA A 246 -9.34 -14.47 18.44
N PHE A 247 -10.62 -14.15 18.66
CA PHE A 247 -11.70 -14.77 17.91
C PHE A 247 -11.74 -14.18 16.49
N VAL A 248 -11.31 -14.95 15.50
CA VAL A 248 -11.14 -14.49 14.12
C VAL A 248 -12.31 -14.96 13.23
N VAL A 249 -13.00 -13.99 12.62
CA VAL A 249 -13.94 -14.18 11.52
C VAL A 249 -13.26 -13.79 10.22
N SER A 250 -13.03 -14.76 9.34
CA SER A 250 -12.31 -14.58 8.08
C SER A 250 -13.28 -14.57 6.89
N LEU A 251 -13.30 -13.47 6.14
CA LEU A 251 -14.00 -13.35 4.86
C LEU A 251 -12.98 -13.54 3.73
N GLU A 252 -12.98 -14.70 3.10
CA GLU A 252 -11.90 -15.12 2.20
C GLU A 252 -12.38 -15.80 0.92
N ILE A 253 -11.57 -15.66 -0.13
CA ILE A 253 -11.80 -16.31 -1.43
C ILE A 253 -10.91 -17.54 -1.62
N ALA A 254 -9.86 -17.68 -0.81
CA ALA A 254 -8.90 -18.77 -0.88
C ALA A 254 -8.26 -19.03 0.50
N PRO A 255 -7.66 -20.21 0.74
CA PRO A 255 -6.88 -20.46 1.94
C PRO A 255 -5.69 -19.48 2.09
N SER A 256 -5.53 -18.94 3.29
CA SER A 256 -4.50 -17.97 3.68
C SER A 256 -4.04 -18.19 5.13
N GLU A 257 -3.02 -17.45 5.58
CA GLU A 257 -2.59 -17.45 6.99
C GLU A 257 -3.70 -17.04 7.95
N VAL A 258 -4.65 -16.22 7.49
CA VAL A 258 -5.83 -15.83 8.27
C VAL A 258 -6.75 -17.03 8.42
N THR A 259 -7.07 -17.74 7.33
CA THR A 259 -7.96 -18.92 7.40
C THR A 259 -7.41 -20.03 8.29
N GLN A 260 -6.09 -20.19 8.34
CA GLN A 260 -5.44 -21.21 9.20
C GLN A 260 -5.62 -20.92 10.70
N ARG A 261 -5.93 -19.67 11.06
CA ARG A 261 -6.10 -19.19 12.44
C ARG A 261 -7.54 -18.77 12.73
N ALA A 262 -8.43 -18.87 11.74
CA ALA A 262 -9.80 -18.41 11.86
C ALA A 262 -10.65 -19.37 12.69
N ASN A 263 -11.48 -18.82 13.58
CA ASN A 263 -12.53 -19.59 14.26
C ASN A 263 -13.74 -19.79 13.34
N VAL A 264 -14.01 -18.81 12.48
CA VAL A 264 -15.08 -18.85 11.49
C VAL A 264 -14.53 -18.41 10.13
N ILE A 265 -14.76 -19.22 9.11
CA ILE A 265 -14.42 -18.89 7.72
C ILE A 265 -15.73 -18.72 6.95
N LEU A 266 -15.91 -17.56 6.35
CA LEU A 266 -17.05 -17.21 5.51
C LEU A 266 -16.55 -17.01 4.07
N PRO A 267 -16.78 -17.97 3.17
CA PRO A 267 -16.41 -17.82 1.77
C PRO A 267 -17.14 -16.62 1.15
N VAL A 268 -16.39 -15.75 0.49
CA VAL A 268 -16.94 -14.59 -0.23
C VAL A 268 -16.72 -14.72 -1.73
N ALA A 269 -17.53 -13.98 -2.49
CA ALA A 269 -17.47 -14.00 -3.95
C ALA A 269 -16.17 -13.38 -4.46
N ALA A 270 -15.48 -14.10 -5.35
CA ALA A 270 -14.35 -13.56 -6.10
C ALA A 270 -14.79 -12.43 -7.03
N ILE A 271 -13.85 -11.64 -7.53
CA ILE A 271 -14.16 -10.49 -8.42
C ILE A 271 -14.90 -10.93 -9.69
N THR A 272 -14.65 -12.14 -10.20
CA THR A 272 -15.36 -12.69 -11.36
C THR A 272 -16.81 -13.10 -11.07
N GLU A 273 -17.18 -13.24 -9.80
CA GLU A 273 -18.47 -13.78 -9.35
C GLU A 273 -19.44 -12.70 -8.85
N LYS A 274 -19.01 -11.43 -8.79
CA LYS A 274 -19.81 -10.30 -8.36
C LYS A 274 -19.62 -9.10 -9.27
N SER A 275 -20.60 -8.21 -9.29
CA SER A 275 -20.43 -6.87 -9.88
C SER A 275 -19.83 -5.92 -8.84
N GLY A 276 -19.36 -4.77 -9.32
CA GLY A 276 -18.89 -3.70 -8.46
C GLY A 276 -18.05 -2.69 -9.20
N SER A 277 -17.25 -1.94 -8.46
CA SER A 277 -16.30 -1.00 -9.02
C SER A 277 -14.96 -0.99 -8.30
N PHE A 278 -13.90 -0.73 -9.06
CA PHE A 278 -12.63 -0.28 -8.51
C PHE A 278 -12.49 1.22 -8.78
N LEU A 279 -12.00 1.97 -7.78
CA LEU A 279 -11.50 3.32 -8.05
C LEU A 279 -10.06 3.18 -8.53
N ASN A 280 -9.77 3.66 -9.73
CA ASN A 280 -8.37 3.81 -10.14
C ASN A 280 -7.68 4.88 -9.27
N TRP A 281 -6.36 5.04 -9.40
CA TRP A 281 -5.62 6.00 -8.57
C TRP A 281 -6.09 7.47 -8.70
N GLU A 282 -6.78 7.84 -9.79
CA GLU A 282 -7.40 9.16 -9.97
C GLU A 282 -8.68 9.34 -9.13
N GLY A 283 -9.11 8.32 -8.39
CA GLY A 283 -10.41 8.26 -7.73
C GLY A 283 -11.58 7.95 -8.68
N ARG A 284 -11.31 7.64 -9.96
CA ARG A 284 -12.37 7.37 -10.95
C ARG A 284 -12.86 5.93 -10.86
N ALA A 285 -14.17 5.77 -10.69
CA ALA A 285 -14.82 4.47 -10.70
C ALA A 285 -14.74 3.78 -12.08
N ARG A 286 -14.32 2.51 -12.06
CA ARG A 286 -14.37 1.57 -13.18
C ARG A 286 -15.29 0.42 -12.78
N LYS A 287 -16.52 0.48 -13.29
CA LYS A 287 -17.54 -0.53 -13.03
C LYS A 287 -17.30 -1.78 -13.88
N PHE A 288 -17.68 -2.91 -13.34
CA PHE A 288 -17.68 -4.20 -14.02
C PHE A 288 -18.88 -5.04 -13.55
N ASP A 289 -19.35 -5.90 -14.45
CA ASP A 289 -20.40 -6.87 -14.16
C ASP A 289 -19.79 -8.20 -13.73
N ALA A 290 -20.59 -9.06 -13.11
CA ALA A 290 -20.16 -10.42 -12.81
C ALA A 290 -19.87 -11.16 -14.13
N ALA A 291 -18.74 -11.87 -14.18
CA ALA A 291 -18.38 -12.67 -15.34
C ALA A 291 -18.91 -14.11 -15.24
N VAL A 292 -19.13 -14.59 -14.02
CA VAL A 292 -19.71 -15.90 -13.71
C VAL A 292 -21.11 -15.69 -13.15
N ASP A 293 -22.11 -16.10 -13.93
CA ASP A 293 -23.50 -16.08 -13.52
C ASP A 293 -23.78 -17.14 -12.44
N ASN A 294 -24.78 -16.88 -11.58
CA ASN A 294 -25.26 -17.81 -10.55
C ASN A 294 -24.20 -18.30 -9.54
N SER A 295 -23.25 -17.43 -9.15
CA SER A 295 -22.34 -17.76 -8.05
C SER A 295 -23.13 -18.10 -6.77
N LEU A 296 -22.73 -19.17 -6.11
CA LEU A 296 -23.24 -19.54 -4.79
C LEU A 296 -22.60 -18.71 -3.67
N ASN A 297 -21.50 -18.01 -3.98
CA ASN A 297 -20.80 -17.14 -3.04
C ASN A 297 -21.49 -15.78 -2.97
N ARG A 298 -21.42 -15.15 -1.79
CA ARG A 298 -21.98 -13.81 -1.55
C ARG A 298 -20.85 -12.79 -1.49
N SER A 299 -21.10 -11.55 -1.89
CA SER A 299 -20.12 -10.48 -1.69
C SER A 299 -19.87 -10.24 -0.20
N ASP A 300 -18.68 -9.71 0.13
CA ASP A 300 -18.32 -9.30 1.47
C ASP A 300 -19.41 -8.41 2.08
N LEU A 301 -19.86 -7.41 1.31
CA LEU A 301 -20.95 -6.51 1.68
C LEU A 301 -22.22 -7.25 2.16
N ARG A 302 -22.62 -8.31 1.45
CA ARG A 302 -23.82 -9.07 1.81
C ARG A 302 -23.58 -9.89 3.08
N ILE A 303 -22.41 -10.50 3.21
CA ILE A 303 -22.05 -11.26 4.42
C ILE A 303 -22.03 -10.32 5.64
N LEU A 304 -21.40 -9.16 5.54
CA LEU A 304 -21.38 -8.15 6.61
C LEU A 304 -22.79 -7.67 6.98
N SER A 305 -23.67 -7.49 5.99
CA SER A 305 -25.07 -7.15 6.24
C SER A 305 -25.79 -8.27 6.99
N MET A 306 -25.57 -9.53 6.63
CA MET A 306 -26.18 -10.68 7.33
C MET A 306 -25.66 -10.79 8.78
N ILE A 307 -24.36 -10.58 9.01
CA ILE A 307 -23.80 -10.56 10.37
C ILE A 307 -24.44 -9.43 11.19
N ALA A 308 -24.56 -8.23 10.62
CA ALA A 308 -25.21 -7.11 11.31
C ALA A 308 -26.69 -7.40 11.60
N GLU A 309 -27.41 -8.02 10.67
CA GLU A 309 -28.81 -8.44 10.84
C GLU A 309 -28.96 -9.38 12.06
N GLU A 310 -28.05 -10.37 12.21
CA GLU A 310 -28.00 -11.26 13.39
C GLU A 310 -27.63 -10.51 14.69
N MET A 311 -26.90 -9.40 14.59
CA MET A 311 -26.64 -8.49 15.72
C MET A 311 -27.82 -7.54 16.02
N GLY A 312 -28.92 -7.62 15.27
CA GLY A 312 -30.07 -6.73 15.41
C GLY A 312 -29.90 -5.35 14.78
N VAL A 313 -28.93 -5.17 13.88
CA VAL A 313 -28.58 -3.91 13.22
C VAL A 313 -28.77 -4.03 11.70
N SER A 314 -29.57 -3.16 11.10
CA SER A 314 -29.69 -3.13 9.63
C SER A 314 -28.68 -2.14 9.02
N LEU A 315 -27.79 -2.65 8.14
CA LEU A 315 -26.92 -1.79 7.34
C LEU A 315 -27.61 -1.24 6.07
N ASN A 316 -28.72 -1.85 5.63
CA ASN A 316 -29.38 -1.58 4.35
C ASN A 316 -28.47 -1.78 3.11
N LEU A 317 -27.42 -2.61 3.21
CA LEU A 317 -26.46 -2.89 2.14
C LEU A 317 -26.59 -4.31 1.55
N GLY A 318 -27.80 -4.85 1.48
CA GLY A 318 -28.05 -6.22 1.04
C GLY A 318 -27.65 -6.54 -0.42
N THR A 319 -27.30 -5.54 -1.24
CA THR A 319 -26.83 -5.74 -2.62
C THR A 319 -25.76 -4.71 -3.00
N VAL A 320 -24.91 -5.05 -3.97
CA VAL A 320 -23.92 -4.12 -4.55
C VAL A 320 -24.59 -2.86 -5.12
N THR A 321 -25.76 -3.02 -5.76
CA THR A 321 -26.53 -1.88 -6.29
C THR A 321 -27.02 -0.95 -5.18
N ALA A 322 -27.43 -1.47 -4.02
CA ALA A 322 -27.82 -0.65 -2.87
C ALA A 322 -26.62 0.16 -2.35
N ALA A 323 -25.46 -0.48 -2.16
CA ALA A 323 -24.24 0.22 -1.77
C ALA A 323 -23.83 1.29 -2.78
N ALA A 324 -23.84 0.98 -4.08
CA ALA A 324 -23.51 1.96 -5.12
C ALA A 324 -24.46 3.17 -5.13
N ARG A 325 -25.76 2.97 -4.83
CA ARG A 325 -26.73 4.07 -4.69
C ARG A 325 -26.45 4.93 -3.46
N GLU A 326 -26.18 4.32 -2.31
CA GLU A 326 -25.84 5.05 -1.09
C GLU A 326 -24.53 5.83 -1.25
N ILE A 327 -23.49 5.20 -1.83
CA ILE A 327 -22.21 5.84 -2.13
C ILE A 327 -22.39 7.07 -3.03
N ALA A 328 -23.25 6.97 -4.06
CA ALA A 328 -23.52 8.10 -4.96
C ALA A 328 -24.17 9.31 -4.26
N THR A 329 -24.72 9.14 -3.05
CA THR A 329 -25.38 10.20 -2.28
C THR A 329 -24.47 10.88 -1.26
N ILE A 330 -23.27 10.35 -0.99
CA ILE A 330 -22.31 10.88 0.01
C ILE A 330 -21.91 12.34 -0.30
N GLY A 331 -21.87 12.73 -1.57
CA GLY A 331 -21.42 14.05 -1.99
C GLY A 331 -19.93 14.33 -1.67
N THR A 332 -19.51 15.57 -1.89
CA THR A 332 -18.14 16.04 -1.61
C THR A 332 -18.06 16.71 -0.25
N TRP A 333 -16.99 16.42 0.51
CA TRP A 333 -16.71 17.13 1.75
C TRP A 333 -16.19 18.55 1.46
N ASP A 334 -16.86 19.56 2.03
CA ASP A 334 -16.53 20.99 1.90
C ASP A 334 -15.96 21.60 3.19
N GLY A 335 -15.94 20.85 4.29
CA GLY A 335 -15.30 21.25 5.54
C GLY A 335 -13.77 21.12 5.53
N ALA A 336 -13.18 21.30 6.71
CA ALA A 336 -11.72 21.22 6.86
C ALA A 336 -11.20 19.82 6.51
N ARG A 337 -10.12 19.77 5.72
CA ARG A 337 -9.39 18.52 5.46
C ARG A 337 -8.57 18.12 6.69
N ALA A 338 -8.25 16.83 6.78
CA ALA A 338 -7.33 16.34 7.80
C ALA A 338 -5.98 17.05 7.68
N ALA A 339 -5.37 17.34 8.84
CA ALA A 339 -4.03 17.90 8.91
C ALA A 339 -2.97 16.78 8.85
N MET A 340 -1.77 17.14 8.42
CA MET A 340 -0.60 16.27 8.42
C MET A 340 0.51 16.92 9.25
N LYS A 341 1.15 16.15 10.11
CA LYS A 341 2.33 16.56 10.86
C LYS A 341 3.57 16.39 9.97
N ASN A 342 4.45 17.38 10.02
CA ASN A 342 5.73 17.29 9.34
C ASN A 342 6.67 16.37 10.11
N ILE A 343 7.15 15.34 9.43
CA ILE A 343 8.16 14.41 9.92
C ILE A 343 9.51 14.75 9.27
N SER A 344 10.57 14.78 10.09
CA SER A 344 11.93 14.97 9.60
C SER A 344 12.53 13.65 9.11
N SER A 345 13.44 13.73 8.15
CA SER A 345 14.23 12.57 7.72
C SER A 345 15.02 11.95 8.87
N GLU A 346 15.20 10.64 8.82
CA GLU A 346 16.06 9.93 9.76
C GLU A 346 17.54 10.26 9.54
N LYS A 347 18.34 10.10 10.59
CA LYS A 347 19.80 10.22 10.49
C LYS A 347 20.36 9.01 9.74
N ALA A 348 21.38 9.25 8.93
CA ALA A 348 22.11 8.17 8.27
C ALA A 348 22.63 7.16 9.31
N THR A 349 22.44 5.88 9.03
CA THR A 349 22.89 4.80 9.90
C THR A 349 24.38 4.54 9.69
N SER A 350 25.14 4.38 10.78
CA SER A 350 26.54 3.95 10.69
C SER A 350 26.60 2.45 10.49
N LEU A 351 27.27 2.01 9.42
CA LEU A 351 27.37 0.60 9.03
C LEU A 351 28.77 0.05 9.25
N LYS A 352 28.86 -1.19 9.74
CA LYS A 352 30.10 -1.98 9.72
C LYS A 352 30.39 -2.52 8.32
N GLU A 353 31.58 -3.10 8.14
CA GLU A 353 32.05 -3.60 6.84
C GLU A 353 31.13 -4.63 6.17
N ASN A 354 30.40 -5.47 6.91
CA ASN A 354 29.46 -6.44 6.33
C ASN A 354 27.99 -6.02 6.51
N GLU A 355 27.74 -4.81 7.01
CA GLU A 355 26.39 -4.30 7.21
C GLU A 355 25.96 -3.44 6.01
N PHE A 356 24.67 -3.54 5.70
CA PHE A 356 23.99 -2.81 4.64
C PHE A 356 22.62 -2.41 5.14
N VAL A 357 22.05 -1.35 4.57
CA VAL A 357 20.63 -1.06 4.68
C VAL A 357 19.90 -1.77 3.55
N LEU A 358 18.95 -2.63 3.90
CA LEU A 358 18.11 -3.32 2.95
C LEU A 358 17.20 -2.33 2.23
N THR A 359 17.15 -2.41 0.91
CA THR A 359 16.14 -1.77 0.08
C THR A 359 15.43 -2.83 -0.74
N SER A 360 14.14 -2.66 -0.99
CA SER A 360 13.36 -3.67 -1.71
C SER A 360 12.14 -3.05 -2.38
N TRP A 361 11.64 -3.76 -3.37
CA TRP A 361 10.29 -3.59 -3.88
C TRP A 361 9.75 -4.94 -4.37
N ARG A 362 8.45 -5.02 -4.56
CA ARG A 362 7.82 -6.18 -5.16
C ARG A 362 7.93 -6.11 -6.67
N ARG A 363 8.21 -7.25 -7.30
CA ARG A 363 8.18 -7.39 -8.76
C ARG A 363 6.74 -7.51 -9.26
N LEU A 364 6.49 -7.22 -10.54
CA LEU A 364 5.16 -7.36 -11.16
C LEU A 364 4.66 -8.81 -11.06
N LEU A 365 5.54 -9.74 -11.42
CA LEU A 365 5.33 -11.17 -11.26
C LEU A 365 6.10 -11.63 -10.03
N ASP A 366 5.37 -12.07 -9.02
CA ASP A 366 5.87 -12.38 -7.69
C ASP A 366 5.04 -13.54 -7.08
N LEU A 367 5.25 -13.85 -5.80
CA LEU A 367 4.54 -14.90 -5.08
C LEU A 367 3.23 -14.41 -4.45
N GLY A 368 2.58 -13.40 -5.05
CA GLY A 368 1.25 -12.97 -4.61
C GLY A 368 0.23 -14.12 -4.72
N THR A 369 -0.66 -14.25 -3.73
CA THR A 369 -1.62 -15.37 -3.61
C THR A 369 -2.48 -15.57 -4.85
N LEU A 370 -2.88 -14.49 -5.53
CA LEU A 370 -3.67 -14.55 -6.77
C LEU A 370 -2.87 -14.95 -8.03
N GLN A 371 -1.54 -15.09 -7.93
CA GLN A 371 -0.68 -15.65 -8.99
C GLN A 371 -0.40 -17.15 -8.76
N LYS A 372 -0.86 -17.73 -7.65
CA LYS A 372 -0.64 -19.14 -7.32
C LYS A 372 -1.32 -20.03 -8.37
N GLY A 373 -0.57 -20.98 -8.92
CA GLY A 373 -1.05 -21.92 -9.95
C GLY A 373 -0.84 -21.45 -11.40
N GLU A 374 -0.37 -20.21 -11.61
CA GLU A 374 -0.09 -19.67 -12.94
C GLU A 374 1.38 -19.91 -13.35
N ASP A 375 1.75 -21.16 -13.59
CA ASP A 375 3.14 -21.54 -13.91
C ASP A 375 3.68 -20.86 -15.18
N ASN A 376 2.81 -20.58 -16.15
CA ASN A 376 3.19 -19.85 -17.37
C ASN A 376 3.61 -18.40 -17.07
N LEU A 377 2.88 -17.71 -16.18
CA LEU A 377 3.27 -16.37 -15.73
C LEU A 377 4.57 -16.46 -14.93
N ALA A 378 4.65 -17.40 -13.99
CA ALA A 378 5.83 -17.59 -13.15
C ALA A 378 7.09 -17.91 -13.95
N GLY A 379 6.98 -18.61 -15.09
CA GLY A 379 8.08 -18.88 -16.02
C GLY A 379 8.63 -17.64 -16.72
N THR A 380 7.89 -16.54 -16.73
CA THR A 380 8.33 -15.24 -17.29
C THR A 380 8.81 -14.24 -16.23
N ALA A 381 8.76 -14.63 -14.95
CA ALA A 381 9.22 -13.78 -13.86
C ALA A 381 10.73 -13.53 -13.94
N ARG A 382 11.17 -12.35 -13.50
CA ARG A 382 12.59 -12.00 -13.48
C ARG A 382 13.36 -12.87 -12.50
N GLN A 383 14.61 -13.15 -12.82
CA GLN A 383 15.52 -13.83 -11.90
C GLN A 383 15.67 -13.03 -10.60
N CYS A 384 15.64 -13.74 -9.48
CA CYS A 384 15.86 -13.15 -8.16
C CYS A 384 17.35 -13.04 -7.90
N VAL A 385 17.81 -11.82 -7.65
CA VAL A 385 19.20 -11.46 -7.41
C VAL A 385 19.30 -10.52 -6.22
N ALA A 386 20.44 -10.54 -5.52
CA ALA A 386 20.83 -9.52 -4.56
C ALA A 386 21.76 -8.52 -5.27
N VAL A 387 21.40 -7.24 -5.26
CA VAL A 387 22.21 -6.19 -5.90
C VAL A 387 23.05 -5.46 -4.87
N ILE A 388 24.35 -5.35 -5.14
CA ILE A 388 25.33 -4.63 -4.34
C ILE A 388 26.17 -3.70 -5.22
N SER A 389 26.75 -2.64 -4.63
CA SER A 389 27.54 -1.68 -5.40
C SER A 389 28.90 -2.27 -5.80
N PRO A 390 29.55 -1.78 -6.88
CA PRO A 390 30.88 -2.24 -7.28
C PRO A 390 31.93 -2.09 -6.18
N LYS A 391 31.86 -0.99 -5.41
CA LYS A 391 32.78 -0.75 -4.30
C LYS A 391 32.63 -1.79 -3.19
N ARG A 392 31.39 -2.12 -2.83
CA ARG A 392 31.09 -3.11 -1.79
C ARG A 392 31.36 -4.54 -2.27
N ALA A 393 31.11 -4.81 -3.54
CA ALA A 393 31.50 -6.06 -4.17
C ALA A 393 33.01 -6.28 -4.10
N ALA A 394 33.81 -5.25 -4.43
CA ALA A 394 35.26 -5.31 -4.33
C ALA A 394 35.75 -5.53 -2.89
N SER A 395 35.17 -4.83 -1.89
CA SER A 395 35.56 -5.03 -0.48
C SER A 395 35.24 -6.43 0.03
N LEU A 396 34.15 -7.04 -0.45
CA LEU A 396 33.70 -8.37 -0.04
C LEU A 396 34.26 -9.51 -0.91
N GLY A 397 35.01 -9.20 -1.97
CA GLY A 397 35.49 -10.20 -2.93
C GLY A 397 34.37 -10.90 -3.71
N VAL A 398 33.29 -10.18 -4.01
CA VAL A 398 32.09 -10.67 -4.70
C VAL A 398 32.13 -10.30 -6.18
N VAL A 399 31.72 -11.24 -7.04
CA VAL A 399 31.46 -11.04 -8.47
C VAL A 399 30.04 -11.50 -8.82
N ASP A 400 29.57 -11.16 -10.03
CA ASP A 400 28.26 -11.60 -10.52
C ASP A 400 28.09 -13.11 -10.42
N GLY A 401 26.93 -13.54 -9.90
CA GLY A 401 26.56 -14.94 -9.74
C GLY A 401 27.01 -15.60 -8.43
N ASP A 402 27.95 -15.00 -7.68
CA ASP A 402 28.31 -15.48 -6.33
C ASP A 402 27.08 -15.52 -5.43
N GLN A 403 27.05 -16.47 -4.48
CA GLN A 403 25.92 -16.56 -3.55
C GLN A 403 26.10 -15.59 -2.38
N LEU A 404 25.16 -14.66 -2.23
CA LEU A 404 25.10 -13.74 -1.09
C LEU A 404 24.05 -14.21 -0.10
N LYS A 405 24.46 -14.39 1.15
CA LYS A 405 23.54 -14.58 2.27
C LYS A 405 23.25 -13.24 2.93
N ILE A 406 22.01 -12.80 2.85
CA ILE A 406 21.48 -11.60 3.53
C ILE A 406 20.79 -12.07 4.80
N SER A 407 21.20 -11.56 5.96
CA SER A 407 20.71 -12.02 7.26
C SER A 407 20.23 -10.86 8.14
N SER A 408 19.19 -11.14 8.93
CA SER A 408 18.73 -10.32 10.06
C SER A 408 18.74 -11.17 11.34
N VAL A 409 18.22 -10.61 12.44
CA VAL A 409 18.00 -11.37 13.68
C VAL A 409 16.93 -12.46 13.54
N VAL A 410 16.07 -12.37 12.53
CA VAL A 410 14.95 -13.31 12.29
C VAL A 410 15.41 -14.51 11.48
N GLY A 411 16.24 -14.28 10.46
CA GLY A 411 16.65 -15.33 9.54
C GLY A 411 17.49 -14.80 8.39
N SER A 412 17.48 -15.54 7.29
CA SER A 412 18.31 -15.21 6.12
C SER A 412 17.66 -15.61 4.80
N VAL A 413 18.05 -14.93 3.73
CA VAL A 413 17.82 -15.34 2.34
C VAL A 413 19.16 -15.47 1.63
N THR A 414 19.25 -16.39 0.66
CA THR A 414 20.45 -16.56 -0.17
C THR A 414 20.07 -16.34 -1.62
N LEU A 415 20.77 -15.41 -2.27
CA LEU A 415 20.49 -15.00 -3.64
C LEU A 415 21.82 -14.84 -4.42
N PRO A 416 21.81 -15.10 -5.74
CA PRO A 416 22.95 -14.76 -6.59
C PRO A 416 23.18 -13.25 -6.60
N ALA A 417 24.45 -12.85 -6.52
CA ALA A 417 24.89 -11.47 -6.60
C ALA A 417 24.71 -10.91 -8.01
N LEU A 418 24.37 -9.63 -8.06
CA LEU A 418 24.46 -8.80 -9.25
C LEU A 418 25.12 -7.47 -8.87
N VAL A 419 26.25 -7.17 -9.48
CA VAL A 419 27.02 -5.95 -9.22
C VAL A 419 26.53 -4.86 -10.17
N GLU A 420 25.82 -3.88 -9.64
CA GLU A 420 25.18 -2.80 -10.42
C GLU A 420 25.30 -1.46 -9.70
N ASP A 421 24.93 -0.37 -10.39
CA ASP A 421 24.88 0.95 -9.78
C ASP A 421 23.76 1.04 -8.72
N ILE A 422 24.18 0.97 -7.46
CA ILE A 422 23.40 1.17 -6.25
C ILE A 422 24.27 1.94 -5.24
N HIS A 423 23.64 2.66 -4.31
CA HIS A 423 24.34 3.34 -3.23
C HIS A 423 25.16 2.35 -2.38
N ASP A 424 26.36 2.74 -1.93
CA ASP A 424 27.28 1.85 -1.20
C ASP A 424 26.72 1.30 0.12
N ASP A 425 25.85 2.07 0.76
CA ASP A 425 25.20 1.66 2.01
C ASP A 425 24.05 0.66 1.79
N ALA A 426 23.65 0.41 0.54
CA ALA A 426 22.44 -0.33 0.23
C ALA A 426 22.73 -1.73 -0.34
N VAL A 427 21.88 -2.68 0.04
CA VAL A 427 21.69 -3.95 -0.67
C VAL A 427 20.25 -4.04 -1.14
N TRP A 428 20.02 -4.41 -2.40
CA TRP A 428 18.67 -4.57 -2.92
C TRP A 428 18.31 -6.04 -3.16
N ALA A 429 17.09 -6.43 -2.79
CA ALA A 429 16.52 -7.73 -3.13
C ALA A 429 15.00 -7.62 -3.43
N PRO A 430 14.43 -8.50 -4.28
CA PRO A 430 12.99 -8.51 -4.53
C PRO A 430 12.22 -8.99 -3.30
N ARG A 431 11.10 -8.35 -2.97
CA ARG A 431 10.46 -8.55 -1.65
C ARG A 431 9.75 -9.89 -1.46
N ASN A 432 9.05 -10.38 -2.49
CA ASN A 432 8.20 -11.57 -2.40
C ASN A 432 8.27 -12.40 -3.69
N SER A 433 9.45 -12.85 -4.07
CA SER A 433 9.69 -13.63 -5.28
C SER A 433 10.30 -15.00 -4.94
N ARG A 434 10.37 -15.92 -5.90
CA ARG A 434 10.93 -17.27 -5.67
C ARG A 434 12.36 -17.17 -5.13
N GLY A 435 12.61 -17.74 -3.95
CA GLY A 435 13.89 -17.64 -3.24
C GLY A 435 14.11 -16.35 -2.45
N SER A 436 13.18 -15.40 -2.51
CA SER A 436 13.28 -14.08 -1.87
C SER A 436 11.94 -13.64 -1.27
N GLN A 437 11.65 -14.05 -0.04
CA GLN A 437 10.49 -13.61 0.74
C GLN A 437 11.00 -12.83 1.96
N LEU A 438 11.40 -11.58 1.74
CA LEU A 438 12.18 -10.80 2.72
C LEU A 438 11.43 -10.55 4.03
N LEU A 439 10.14 -10.19 3.95
CA LEU A 439 9.33 -9.96 5.15
C LEU A 439 9.19 -11.24 5.99
N ILE A 440 8.96 -12.38 5.34
CA ILE A 440 8.77 -13.67 6.02
C ILE A 440 10.08 -14.18 6.60
N ASN A 441 11.16 -14.15 5.82
CA ASN A 441 12.44 -14.79 6.19
C ASN A 441 13.40 -13.87 6.95
N LEU A 442 13.25 -12.54 6.84
CA LEU A 442 14.09 -11.55 7.52
C LEU A 442 13.33 -10.68 8.52
N GLY A 443 11.99 -10.66 8.51
CA GLY A 443 11.22 -9.68 9.29
C GLY A 443 11.51 -8.23 8.89
N ALA A 444 11.98 -8.00 7.67
CA ALA A 444 12.55 -6.73 7.23
C ALA A 444 12.19 -6.39 5.79
N ALA A 445 12.00 -5.09 5.53
CA ALA A 445 11.81 -4.51 4.21
C ALA A 445 12.81 -3.37 3.98
N HIS A 446 12.40 -2.24 3.41
CA HIS A 446 13.27 -1.09 3.25
C HIS A 446 13.69 -0.49 4.61
N GLY A 447 14.93 -0.01 4.72
CA GLY A 447 15.42 0.73 5.90
C GLY A 447 16.06 -0.12 7.00
N ALA A 448 15.85 -1.45 7.00
CA ALA A 448 16.44 -2.33 8.00
C ALA A 448 17.93 -2.58 7.77
N VAL A 449 18.74 -2.58 8.85
CA VAL A 449 20.14 -3.01 8.78
C VAL A 449 20.20 -4.53 8.69
N VAL A 450 20.93 -5.04 7.70
CA VAL A 450 21.16 -6.47 7.46
C VAL A 450 22.65 -6.74 7.33
N THR A 451 23.04 -7.98 7.63
CA THR A 451 24.40 -8.46 7.36
C THR A 451 24.43 -9.19 6.03
N VAL A 452 25.41 -8.90 5.19
CA VAL A 452 25.62 -9.55 3.89
C VAL A 452 26.98 -10.21 3.86
N VAL A 453 27.01 -11.50 3.54
CA VAL A 453 28.25 -12.29 3.40
C VAL A 453 28.22 -13.09 2.10
N LYS A 454 29.39 -13.25 1.48
CA LYS A 454 29.62 -14.21 0.40
C LYS A 454 29.72 -15.62 0.98
N LEU A 455 29.01 -16.58 0.37
CA LEU A 455 29.06 -18.00 0.74
C LEU A 455 30.18 -18.75 0.02
#